data_AF-A0A368YJ12-F1
#
_entry.id   AF-A0A368YJ12-F1
#
_cell.length_a   1.000
_cell.length_b   1.000
_cell.length_c   1.000
_cell.angle_alpha   90.00
_cell.angle_beta   90.00
_cell.angle_gamma   90.00
#
_symmetry.space_group_name_H-M   'P 1'
#
loop_
_entity.id
_entity.type
_entity.pdbx_description
1 polymer ?
#
loop_
_entity_poly.entity_id
_entity_poly.type
_entity_poly.pdbx_seq_one_letter_code
_entity_poly.pdbx_strand_id
1 'polypeptide(L)'
;MQPNVTIPERAPSLLRMLDSVLQIGLVGLLIFACSRIILPFTGILLWSVILAVMLYPLHQRLVARVGNRWSATLIGLVSVALMLVPLVMVVTSLGSSILEFVSGLQDSSLTVPPPPPWLADLPVVGQKLTETWVLVETNMPAALAKYGKMLGGVASWLASFAGGLAAGQLSFVLSFAVAAVLIAYGEGATEFASRLLERITGSKAQGPRLVAMTAATIRGVAVGVVGVAVIQSLLIGIGFFAIGLSSAGVLTLVVLLFAIVQVPALLVTLPVIAYVLATEATTPAIIFSIWTVIAGLSDNFLKP
;
A
#
# COMPACT_ATOMS: atom_id res chain seq x y z
N MET A 1 48.96 -74.94 9.17
CA MET A 1 49.30 -73.51 8.97
C MET A 1 48.53 -73.01 7.75
N GLN A 2 47.47 -72.22 7.95
CA GLN A 2 46.84 -71.42 6.88
C GLN A 2 46.75 -69.98 7.41
N PRO A 3 47.12 -68.96 6.61
CA PRO A 3 47.25 -67.60 7.09
C PRO A 3 45.86 -66.96 7.21
N ASN A 4 45.56 -66.44 8.40
CA ASN A 4 44.37 -65.62 8.65
C ASN A 4 44.60 -64.24 8.01
N VAL A 5 44.02 -64.01 6.83
CA VAL A 5 44.06 -62.72 6.14
C VAL A 5 42.95 -61.84 6.72
N THR A 6 43.34 -60.89 7.58
CA THR A 6 42.46 -59.82 8.03
C THR A 6 42.26 -58.81 6.90
N ILE A 7 41.08 -58.85 6.27
CA ILE A 7 40.68 -57.84 5.30
C ILE A 7 40.35 -56.54 6.07
N PRO A 8 40.91 -55.38 5.68
CA PRO A 8 40.68 -54.13 6.40
C PRO A 8 39.27 -53.60 6.13
N GLU A 9 38.47 -53.49 7.20
CA GLU A 9 37.09 -53.02 7.25
C GLU A 9 36.98 -51.48 7.08
N ARG A 10 37.59 -50.91 6.03
CA ARG A 10 37.78 -49.44 5.90
C ARG A 10 36.82 -48.72 4.93
N ALA A 11 35.86 -49.44 4.33
CA ALA A 11 34.92 -48.88 3.35
C ALA A 11 33.57 -48.29 3.85
N PRO A 12 33.07 -48.48 5.09
CA PRO A 12 31.71 -48.06 5.44
C PRO A 12 31.53 -46.57 5.80
N SER A 13 32.61 -45.80 6.01
CA SER A 13 32.51 -44.39 6.40
C SER A 13 32.30 -43.43 5.23
N LEU A 14 32.95 -43.66 4.08
CA LEU A 14 32.86 -42.79 2.90
C LEU A 14 31.47 -42.83 2.25
N LEU A 15 30.85 -44.01 2.18
CA LEU A 15 29.48 -44.15 1.65
C LEU A 15 28.46 -43.44 2.55
N ARG A 16 28.57 -43.55 3.88
CA ARG A 16 27.70 -42.82 4.82
C ARG A 16 27.87 -41.31 4.76
N MET A 17 29.10 -40.83 4.54
CA MET A 17 29.36 -39.41 4.33
C MET A 17 28.76 -38.92 3.01
N LEU A 18 28.89 -39.70 1.93
CA LEU A 18 28.24 -39.41 0.65
C LEU A 18 26.71 -39.37 0.77
N ASP A 19 26.11 -40.35 1.44
CA ASP A 19 24.66 -40.39 1.68
C ASP A 19 24.18 -39.18 2.50
N SER A 20 24.93 -38.81 3.54
CA SER A 20 24.63 -37.64 4.38
C SER A 20 24.76 -36.33 3.59
N VAL A 21 25.80 -36.19 2.78
CA VAL A 21 26.01 -35.02 1.91
C VAL A 21 24.91 -34.94 0.85
N LEU A 22 24.51 -36.07 0.26
CA LEU A 22 23.42 -36.13 -0.70
C LEU A 22 22.09 -35.75 -0.05
N GLN A 23 21.80 -36.25 1.16
CA GLN A 23 20.57 -35.93 1.90
C GLN A 23 20.52 -34.46 2.30
N ILE A 24 21.63 -33.91 2.83
CA ILE A 24 21.72 -32.49 3.17
C ILE A 24 21.61 -31.64 1.90
N GLY A 25 22.25 -32.04 0.81
CA GLY A 25 22.19 -31.38 -0.49
C GLY A 25 20.76 -31.37 -1.04
N LEU A 26 20.05 -32.49 -0.96
CA LEU A 26 18.66 -32.60 -1.41
C LEU A 26 17.72 -31.75 -0.55
N VAL A 27 17.89 -31.76 0.77
CA VAL A 27 17.13 -30.88 1.68
C VAL A 27 17.44 -29.41 1.40
N GLY A 28 18.70 -29.06 1.17
CA GLY A 28 19.12 -27.71 0.80
C GLY A 28 18.51 -27.25 -0.53
N LEU A 29 18.51 -28.12 -1.54
CA LEU A 29 17.87 -27.87 -2.83
C LEU A 29 16.36 -27.69 -2.69
N LEU A 30 15.70 -28.51 -1.87
CA LEU A 30 14.27 -28.40 -1.58
C LEU A 30 13.95 -27.08 -0.89
N ILE A 31 14.71 -26.69 0.12
CA ILE A 31 14.55 -25.40 0.81
C ILE A 31 14.76 -24.25 -0.18
N PHE A 32 15.78 -24.32 -1.05
CA PHE A 32 16.03 -23.30 -2.07
C PHE A 32 14.86 -23.18 -3.05
N ALA A 33 14.36 -24.30 -3.57
CA ALA A 33 13.23 -24.33 -4.50
C ALA A 33 11.95 -23.79 -3.85
N CYS A 34 11.62 -24.24 -2.64
CA CYS A 34 10.48 -23.73 -1.87
C CYS A 34 10.62 -22.23 -1.59
N SER A 35 11.82 -21.78 -1.20
CA SER A 35 12.08 -20.35 -0.92
C SER A 35 11.89 -19.50 -2.17
N ARG A 36 12.34 -19.96 -3.34
CA ARG A 36 12.13 -19.26 -4.63
C ARG A 36 10.66 -19.11 -5.00
N ILE A 37 9.84 -20.11 -4.70
CA ILE A 37 8.39 -20.07 -4.97
C ILE A 37 7.67 -19.15 -3.98
N ILE A 38 8.07 -19.16 -2.71
CA ILE A 38 7.43 -18.36 -1.65
C ILE A 38 7.83 -16.89 -1.73
N LEU A 39 9.06 -16.59 -2.17
CA LEU A 39 9.62 -15.23 -2.21
C LEU A 39 8.67 -14.16 -2.80
N PRO A 40 8.04 -14.35 -3.97
CA PRO A 40 7.10 -13.36 -4.53
C PRO A 40 5.85 -13.13 -3.67
N PHE A 41 5.45 -14.11 -2.85
CA PHE A 41 4.27 -14.02 -1.96
C PHE A 41 4.62 -13.51 -0.56
N THR A 42 5.91 -13.25 -0.27
CA THR A 42 6.35 -12.83 1.07
C THR A 42 5.61 -11.58 1.54
N GLY A 43 5.41 -10.60 0.65
CA GLY A 43 4.65 -9.39 0.98
C GLY A 43 3.21 -9.71 1.39
N ILE A 44 2.52 -10.56 0.62
CA ILE A 44 1.15 -10.98 0.90
C ILE A 44 1.08 -11.74 2.23
N LEU A 45 1.97 -12.71 2.43
CA LEU A 45 2.00 -13.53 3.65
C LEU A 45 2.31 -12.69 4.89
N LEU A 46 3.28 -11.77 4.81
CA LEU A 46 3.65 -10.91 5.92
C LEU A 46 2.49 -9.98 6.30
N TRP A 47 1.87 -9.32 5.31
CA TRP A 47 0.69 -8.49 5.55
C TRP A 47 -0.48 -9.31 6.09
N SER A 48 -0.67 -10.54 5.63
CA SER A 48 -1.71 -11.43 6.13
C SER A 48 -1.53 -11.74 7.62
N VAL A 49 -0.30 -12.01 8.05
CA VAL A 49 0.03 -12.24 9.47
C VAL A 49 -0.21 -10.98 10.30
N ILE A 50 0.25 -9.82 9.82
CA ILE A 50 0.03 -8.53 10.48
C ILE A 50 -1.47 -8.28 10.66
N LEU A 51 -2.24 -8.38 9.58
CA LEU A 51 -3.69 -8.19 9.59
C LEU A 51 -4.40 -9.22 10.48
N ALA A 52 -3.97 -10.48 10.46
CA ALA A 52 -4.52 -11.51 11.34
C ALA A 52 -4.34 -11.15 12.82
N VAL A 53 -3.12 -10.76 13.22
CA VAL A 53 -2.81 -10.33 14.59
C VAL A 53 -3.64 -9.10 15.01
N MET A 54 -3.88 -8.18 14.06
CA MET A 54 -4.67 -6.97 14.25
C MET A 54 -6.15 -7.22 14.44
N LEU A 55 -6.72 -8.08 13.60
CA LEU A 55 -8.15 -8.32 13.56
C LEU A 55 -8.57 -9.44 14.52
N TYR A 56 -7.63 -10.22 15.06
CA TYR A 56 -7.90 -11.24 16.07
C TYR A 56 -8.71 -10.77 17.30
N PRO A 57 -8.44 -9.62 17.95
CA PRO A 57 -9.27 -9.16 19.07
C PRO A 57 -10.70 -8.83 18.64
N LEU A 58 -10.89 -8.36 17.41
CA LEU A 58 -12.22 -8.14 16.84
C LEU A 58 -12.91 -9.49 16.60
N HIS A 59 -12.21 -10.47 16.02
CA HIS A 59 -12.69 -11.83 15.84
C HIS A 59 -13.18 -12.44 17.16
N GLN A 60 -12.37 -12.40 18.22
CA GLN A 60 -12.75 -12.92 19.54
C GLN A 60 -14.06 -12.32 20.08
N ARG A 61 -14.29 -11.02 19.89
CA ARG A 61 -15.56 -10.36 20.28
C ARG A 61 -16.76 -10.84 19.45
N LEU A 62 -16.54 -11.16 18.17
CA LEU A 62 -17.57 -11.66 17.26
C LEU A 62 -17.81 -13.17 17.41
N VAL A 63 -16.80 -13.95 17.79
CA VAL A 63 -16.95 -15.40 18.03
C VAL A 63 -18.04 -15.65 19.06
N ALA A 64 -18.10 -14.83 20.12
CA ALA A 64 -19.13 -14.93 21.16
C ALA A 64 -20.57 -14.73 20.64
N ARG A 65 -20.76 -14.13 19.45
CA ARG A 65 -22.09 -13.86 18.87
C ARG A 65 -22.44 -14.75 17.68
N VAL A 66 -21.48 -15.05 16.81
CA VAL A 66 -21.73 -15.68 15.50
C VAL A 66 -20.95 -17.00 15.32
N GLY A 67 -20.03 -17.32 16.22
CA GLY A 67 -19.16 -18.50 16.14
C GLY A 67 -17.88 -18.28 15.32
N ASN A 68 -16.93 -19.21 15.47
CA ASN A 68 -15.55 -19.04 14.96
C ASN A 68 -15.46 -18.85 13.43
N ARG A 69 -16.06 -19.76 12.65
CA ARG A 69 -16.01 -19.74 11.18
C ARG A 69 -16.72 -18.52 10.57
N TRP A 70 -17.90 -18.18 11.09
CA TRP A 70 -18.68 -17.04 10.60
C TRP A 70 -18.05 -15.70 10.98
N SER A 71 -17.44 -15.60 12.16
CA SER A 71 -16.70 -14.39 12.51
C SER A 71 -15.53 -14.13 11.57
N ALA A 72 -14.74 -15.15 11.23
CA ALA A 72 -13.57 -14.99 10.37
C ALA A 72 -13.98 -14.63 8.93
N THR A 73 -15.00 -15.30 8.39
CA THR A 73 -15.53 -15.01 7.05
C THR A 73 -16.16 -13.62 6.97
N LEU A 74 -16.90 -13.18 7.99
CA LEU A 74 -17.47 -11.84 8.03
C LEU A 74 -16.38 -10.76 8.05
N ILE A 75 -15.35 -10.93 8.90
CA ILE A 75 -14.22 -9.99 8.97
C ILE A 75 -13.51 -9.93 7.62
N GLY A 76 -13.22 -11.09 7.00
CA GLY A 76 -12.60 -11.15 5.68
C GLY A 76 -13.43 -10.45 4.62
N LEU A 77 -14.73 -10.78 4.52
CA LEU A 77 -15.62 -10.22 3.50
C LEU A 77 -15.79 -8.71 3.66
N VAL A 78 -16.03 -8.23 4.89
CA VAL A 78 -16.19 -6.80 5.17
C VAL A 78 -14.90 -6.05 4.87
N SER A 79 -13.75 -6.59 5.26
CA SER A 79 -12.46 -5.93 5.03
C SER A 79 -12.10 -5.89 3.53
N VAL A 80 -12.35 -6.98 2.81
CA VAL A 80 -12.17 -7.03 1.35
C VAL A 80 -13.09 -6.02 0.67
N ALA A 81 -14.38 -5.99 1.03
CA ALA A 81 -15.33 -5.04 0.46
C ALA A 81 -14.92 -3.59 0.75
N LEU A 82 -14.56 -3.27 1.99
CA LEU A 82 -14.12 -1.94 2.41
C LEU A 82 -12.86 -1.49 1.65
N MET A 83 -11.97 -2.43 1.31
CA MET A 83 -10.74 -2.15 0.56
C MET A 83 -10.97 -2.02 -0.95
N LEU A 84 -11.91 -2.78 -1.51
CA LEU A 84 -12.19 -2.78 -2.93
C LEU A 84 -12.88 -1.49 -3.38
N VAL A 85 -13.78 -0.95 -2.55
CA VAL A 85 -14.56 0.26 -2.87
C VAL A 85 -13.67 1.47 -3.26
N PRO A 86 -12.73 1.93 -2.42
CA PRO A 86 -11.89 3.08 -2.77
C PRO A 86 -10.98 2.79 -3.96
N LEU A 87 -10.49 1.54 -4.11
CA LEU A 87 -9.68 1.16 -5.27
C LEU A 87 -10.48 1.29 -6.57
N VAL A 88 -11.70 0.75 -6.62
CA VAL A 88 -12.56 0.83 -7.80
C VAL A 88 -12.90 2.29 -8.10
N MET A 89 -13.21 3.10 -7.09
CA MET A 89 -13.44 4.53 -7.30
C MET A 89 -12.23 5.22 -7.93
N VAL A 90 -11.02 5.03 -7.40
CA VAL A 90 -9.81 5.65 -7.96
C VAL A 90 -9.54 5.17 -9.39
N VAL A 91 -9.63 3.87 -9.65
CA VAL A 91 -9.37 3.31 -10.99
C VAL A 91 -10.39 3.80 -12.00
N THR A 92 -11.68 3.81 -11.64
CA THR A 92 -12.74 4.29 -12.52
C THR A 92 -12.66 5.80 -12.76
N SER A 93 -12.41 6.62 -11.73
CA SER A 93 -12.24 8.07 -11.88
C SER A 93 -11.01 8.44 -12.70
N LEU A 94 -9.89 7.75 -12.52
CA LEU A 94 -8.70 7.97 -13.36
C LEU A 94 -8.96 7.51 -14.80
N GLY A 95 -9.58 6.34 -14.98
CA GLY A 95 -9.92 5.80 -16.29
C GLY A 95 -10.86 6.71 -17.08
N SER A 96 -11.93 7.19 -16.46
CA SER A 96 -12.88 8.10 -17.10
C SER A 96 -12.23 9.44 -17.43
N SER A 97 -11.45 10.02 -16.51
CA SER A 97 -10.78 11.31 -16.74
C SER A 97 -9.78 11.24 -17.89
N ILE A 98 -9.04 10.12 -18.01
CA ILE A 98 -8.10 9.92 -19.12
C ILE A 98 -8.85 9.72 -20.43
N LEU A 99 -9.93 8.95 -20.45
CA LEU A 99 -10.74 8.74 -21.65
C LEU A 99 -11.42 10.03 -22.12
N GLU A 100 -11.97 10.83 -21.20
CA GLU A 100 -12.55 12.15 -21.49
C GLU A 100 -11.48 13.13 -21.99
N PHE A 101 -10.28 13.11 -21.40
CA PHE A 101 -9.17 13.93 -21.87
C PHE A 101 -8.74 13.51 -23.28
N VAL A 102 -8.53 12.22 -23.55
CA VAL A 102 -8.11 11.71 -24.87
C VAL A 102 -9.17 11.95 -25.95
N SER A 103 -10.46 11.72 -25.64
CA SER A 103 -11.56 12.00 -26.57
C SER A 103 -11.71 13.50 -26.82
N GLY A 104 -11.64 14.32 -25.78
CA GLY A 104 -11.68 15.78 -25.92
C GLY A 104 -10.48 16.38 -26.68
N LEU A 105 -9.31 15.71 -26.64
CA LEU A 105 -8.15 16.05 -27.47
C LEU A 105 -8.37 15.67 -28.94
N GLN A 106 -9.07 14.55 -29.21
CA GLN A 106 -9.35 14.08 -30.58
C GLN A 106 -10.45 14.90 -31.25
N ASP A 107 -11.46 15.32 -30.51
CA ASP A 107 -12.61 16.07 -31.04
C ASP A 107 -12.37 17.59 -31.11
N SER A 108 -11.18 18.08 -30.71
CA SER A 108 -10.83 19.51 -30.59
C SER A 108 -11.84 20.33 -29.75
N SER A 109 -12.62 19.65 -28.90
CA SER A 109 -13.72 20.23 -28.12
C SER A 109 -13.31 20.60 -26.69
N LEU A 110 -12.08 20.29 -26.27
CA LEU A 110 -11.52 20.81 -25.02
C LEU A 110 -11.27 22.32 -25.17
N THR A 111 -12.29 23.12 -24.83
CA THR A 111 -12.09 24.50 -24.44
C THR A 111 -11.22 24.51 -23.19
N VAL A 112 -9.91 24.64 -23.39
CA VAL A 112 -8.96 24.90 -22.30
C VAL A 112 -9.45 26.20 -21.65
N PRO A 113 -9.76 26.20 -20.34
CA PRO A 113 -10.18 27.41 -19.67
C PRO A 113 -9.10 28.49 -19.84
N PRO A 114 -9.49 29.76 -20.03
CA PRO A 114 -8.53 30.84 -20.17
C PRO A 114 -7.56 30.84 -18.99
N PRO A 115 -6.28 31.23 -19.21
CA PRO A 115 -5.26 31.20 -18.17
C PRO A 115 -5.78 31.95 -16.94
N PRO A 116 -5.72 31.33 -15.74
CA PRO A 116 -6.14 32.01 -14.53
C PRO A 116 -5.37 33.32 -14.38
N PRO A 117 -6.01 34.44 -14.02
CA PRO A 117 -5.36 35.76 -13.99
C PRO A 117 -4.13 35.80 -13.05
N TRP A 118 -4.11 34.95 -12.03
CA TRP A 118 -2.99 34.79 -11.10
C TRP A 118 -1.73 34.17 -11.69
N LEU A 119 -1.84 33.48 -12.83
CA LEU A 119 -0.70 32.85 -13.49
C LEU A 119 0.29 33.91 -13.99
N ALA A 120 -0.18 35.10 -14.38
CA ALA A 120 0.67 36.23 -14.78
C ALA A 120 1.35 36.93 -13.59
N ASP A 121 0.76 36.87 -12.39
CA ASP A 121 1.23 37.56 -11.19
C ASP A 121 2.33 36.82 -10.42
N LEU A 122 2.67 35.59 -10.83
CA LEU A 122 3.75 34.79 -10.24
C LEU A 122 5.12 35.39 -10.60
N PRO A 123 5.88 35.94 -9.63
CA PRO A 123 7.23 36.42 -9.90
C PRO A 123 8.12 35.24 -10.35
N VAL A 124 8.89 35.45 -11.41
CA VAL A 124 9.87 34.52 -12.02
C VAL A 124 9.30 33.44 -12.98
N VAL A 125 8.12 32.86 -12.73
CA VAL A 125 7.60 31.74 -13.55
C VAL A 125 6.30 32.07 -14.27
N GLY A 126 5.62 33.15 -13.87
CA GLY A 126 4.27 33.47 -14.33
C GLY A 126 4.16 33.75 -15.82
N GLN A 127 5.02 34.63 -16.36
CA GLN A 127 5.03 34.93 -17.79
C GLN A 127 5.27 33.70 -18.66
N LYS A 128 6.20 32.81 -18.26
CA LYS A 128 6.48 31.56 -18.99
C LYS A 128 5.32 30.59 -18.94
N LEU A 129 4.64 30.48 -17.78
CA LEU A 129 3.47 29.62 -17.59
C LEU A 129 2.27 30.13 -18.39
N THR A 130 2.00 31.44 -18.34
CA THR A 130 0.94 32.09 -19.12
C THR A 130 1.19 31.97 -20.62
N GLU A 131 2.42 32.18 -21.10
CA GLU A 131 2.77 31.95 -22.51
C GLU A 131 2.60 30.49 -22.93
N THR A 132 2.95 29.52 -22.08
CA THR A 132 2.68 28.11 -22.37
C THR A 132 1.20 27.76 -22.33
N TRP A 133 0.42 28.38 -21.45
CA TRP A 133 -1.03 28.16 -21.34
C TRP A 133 -1.76 28.71 -22.56
N VAL A 134 -1.37 29.91 -23.01
CA VAL A 134 -1.86 30.52 -24.26
C VAL A 134 -1.43 29.68 -25.47
N LEU A 135 -0.23 29.10 -25.48
CA LEU A 135 0.21 28.20 -26.56
C LEU A 135 -0.60 26.90 -26.59
N VAL A 136 -1.00 26.37 -25.43
CA VAL A 136 -1.88 25.21 -25.30
C VAL A 136 -3.30 25.54 -25.77
N GLU A 137 -3.80 26.73 -25.45
CA GLU A 137 -5.11 27.24 -25.90
C GLU A 137 -5.16 27.49 -27.42
N THR A 138 -4.09 28.07 -27.99
CA THR A 138 -4.09 28.56 -29.38
C THR A 138 -3.55 27.53 -30.38
N ASN A 139 -2.63 26.64 -29.97
CA ASN A 139 -1.99 25.68 -30.87
C ASN A 139 -1.53 24.41 -30.13
N MET A 140 -2.52 23.66 -29.68
CA MET A 140 -2.36 22.41 -28.95
C MET A 140 -1.40 21.38 -29.62
N PRO A 141 -1.42 21.18 -30.95
CA PRO A 141 -0.44 20.33 -31.63
C PRO A 141 1.02 20.80 -31.51
N ALA A 142 1.26 22.12 -31.56
CA ALA A 142 2.60 22.69 -31.38
C ALA A 142 3.06 22.60 -29.91
N ALA A 143 2.14 22.72 -28.96
CA ALA A 143 2.42 22.50 -27.53
C ALA A 143 2.77 21.03 -27.25
N LEU A 144 2.02 20.08 -27.83
CA LEU A 144 2.34 18.65 -27.76
C LEU A 144 3.67 18.31 -28.47
N ALA A 145 4.01 18.95 -29.58
CA ALA A 145 5.31 18.74 -30.21
C ALA A 145 6.48 19.26 -29.36
N LYS A 146 6.29 20.38 -28.67
CA LYS A 146 7.31 21.03 -27.83
C LYS A 146 7.49 20.37 -26.46
N TYR A 147 6.39 19.94 -25.83
CA TYR A 147 6.37 19.37 -24.47
C TYR A 147 6.03 17.88 -24.42
N GLY A 148 5.64 17.26 -25.54
CA GLY A 148 5.17 15.88 -25.61
C GLY A 148 6.18 14.86 -25.12
N LYS A 149 7.49 15.13 -25.23
CA LYS A 149 8.53 14.26 -24.66
C LYS A 149 8.55 14.32 -23.13
N MET A 150 8.34 15.50 -22.54
CA MET A 150 8.24 15.69 -21.09
C MET A 150 6.90 15.15 -20.55
N LEU A 151 5.81 15.41 -21.27
CA LEU A 151 4.48 14.86 -20.97
C LEU A 151 4.46 13.34 -21.08
N GLY A 152 5.14 12.75 -22.08
CA GLY A 152 5.28 11.30 -22.22
C GLY A 152 6.09 10.67 -21.09
N GLY A 153 7.14 11.36 -20.62
CA GLY A 153 7.89 10.95 -19.42
C GLY A 153 7.02 10.96 -18.15
N VAL A 154 6.25 12.03 -17.94
CA VAL A 154 5.33 12.14 -16.80
C VAL A 154 4.18 11.12 -16.91
N ALA A 155 3.62 10.92 -18.10
CA ALA A 155 2.54 9.96 -18.33
C ALA A 155 2.98 8.52 -18.13
N SER A 156 4.16 8.14 -18.62
CA SER A 156 4.73 6.79 -18.38
C SER A 156 5.09 6.60 -16.90
N TRP A 157 5.62 7.61 -16.24
CA TRP A 157 5.84 7.58 -14.80
C TRP A 157 4.53 7.42 -14.03
N LEU A 158 3.50 8.21 -14.33
CA LEU A 158 2.17 8.10 -13.72
C LEU A 158 1.51 6.73 -13.99
N ALA A 159 1.64 6.20 -15.21
CA ALA A 159 1.10 4.89 -15.56
C ALA A 159 1.81 3.76 -14.79
N SER A 160 3.13 3.83 -14.66
CA SER A 160 3.89 2.87 -13.84
C SER A 160 3.58 2.99 -12.35
N PHE A 161 3.41 4.21 -11.85
CA PHE A 161 2.97 4.47 -10.47
C PHE A 161 1.56 3.90 -10.22
N ALA A 162 0.60 4.18 -11.11
CA ALA A 162 -0.76 3.66 -11.01
C ALA A 162 -0.80 2.13 -11.11
N GLY A 163 -0.03 1.54 -12.03
CA GLY A 163 0.10 0.09 -12.15
C GLY A 163 0.71 -0.56 -10.90
N GLY A 164 1.76 0.05 -10.34
CA GLY A 164 2.38 -0.40 -9.09
C GLY A 164 1.43 -0.30 -7.90
N LEU A 165 0.70 0.81 -7.78
CA LEU A 165 -0.32 1.01 -6.75
C LEU A 165 -1.46 -0.01 -6.88
N ALA A 166 -1.97 -0.25 -8.09
CA ALA A 166 -3.02 -1.23 -8.34
C ALA A 166 -2.56 -2.66 -8.00
N ALA A 167 -1.36 -3.06 -8.43
CA ALA A 167 -0.78 -4.36 -8.11
C ALA A 167 -0.54 -4.53 -6.60
N GLY A 168 -0.04 -3.49 -5.94
CA GLY A 168 0.14 -3.44 -4.48
C GLY A 168 -1.19 -3.58 -3.75
N GLN A 169 -2.21 -2.83 -4.18
CA GLN A 169 -3.55 -2.87 -3.57
C GLN A 169 -4.23 -4.23 -3.77
N LEU A 170 -4.13 -4.84 -4.95
CA LEU A 170 -4.62 -6.20 -5.19
C LEU A 170 -3.93 -7.22 -4.27
N SER A 171 -2.62 -7.10 -4.10
CA SER A 171 -1.85 -7.94 -3.17
C SER A 171 -2.32 -7.73 -1.72
N PHE A 172 -2.66 -6.50 -1.35
CA PHE A 172 -3.18 -6.17 -0.03
C PHE A 172 -4.59 -6.73 0.20
N VAL A 173 -5.47 -6.65 -0.80
CA VAL A 173 -6.80 -7.30 -0.79
C VAL A 173 -6.67 -8.81 -0.62
N LEU A 174 -5.75 -9.44 -1.37
CA LEU A 174 -5.48 -10.87 -1.22
C LEU A 174 -4.96 -11.20 0.19
N SER A 175 -4.18 -10.30 0.79
CA SER A 175 -3.70 -10.44 2.17
C SER A 175 -4.85 -10.47 3.19
N PHE A 176 -5.93 -9.70 2.97
CA PHE A 176 -7.12 -9.79 3.83
C PHE A 176 -7.82 -11.14 3.73
N ALA A 177 -7.91 -11.71 2.53
CA ALA A 177 -8.50 -13.03 2.33
C ALA A 177 -7.69 -14.11 3.07
N VAL A 178 -6.36 -14.08 2.93
CA VAL A 178 -5.46 -15.01 3.63
C VAL A 178 -5.47 -14.76 5.15
N ALA A 179 -5.51 -13.50 5.59
CA ALA A 179 -5.63 -13.14 7.00
C ALA A 179 -6.92 -13.70 7.61
N ALA A 180 -8.05 -13.65 6.91
CA ALA A 180 -9.31 -14.24 7.37
C ALA A 180 -9.18 -15.74 7.62
N VAL A 181 -8.46 -16.46 6.74
CA VAL A 181 -8.13 -17.88 6.94
C VAL A 181 -7.24 -18.06 8.17
N LEU A 182 -6.17 -17.27 8.31
CA LEU A 182 -5.27 -17.34 9.48
C LEU A 182 -6.00 -17.07 10.80
N ILE A 183 -6.94 -16.14 10.82
CA ILE A 183 -7.78 -15.83 11.99
C ILE A 183 -8.66 -17.03 12.35
N ALA A 184 -9.28 -17.68 11.36
CA ALA A 184 -10.11 -18.87 11.59
C ALA A 184 -9.33 -20.03 12.24
N TYR A 185 -8.04 -20.13 11.94
CA TYR A 185 -7.10 -21.12 12.51
C TYR A 185 -6.12 -20.50 13.53
N GLY A 186 -6.47 -19.36 14.15
CA GLY A 186 -5.55 -18.54 14.94
C GLY A 186 -4.91 -19.25 16.14
N GLU A 187 -5.64 -20.16 16.79
CA GLU A 187 -5.11 -20.98 17.90
C GLU A 187 -3.97 -21.89 17.42
N GLY A 188 -4.21 -22.64 16.33
CA GLY A 188 -3.20 -23.52 15.73
C GLY A 188 -1.99 -22.76 15.20
N ALA A 189 -2.20 -21.57 14.62
CA ALA A 189 -1.12 -20.70 14.16
C ALA A 189 -0.25 -20.19 15.33
N THR A 190 -0.88 -19.79 16.44
CA THR A 190 -0.18 -19.32 17.64
C THR A 190 0.59 -20.44 18.33
N GLU A 191 0.00 -21.63 18.40
CA GLU A 191 0.67 -22.82 18.96
C GLU A 191 1.86 -23.26 18.11
N PHE A 192 1.69 -23.28 16.78
CA PHE A 192 2.79 -23.57 15.84
C PHE A 192 3.95 -22.58 16.00
N ALA A 193 3.64 -21.27 16.02
CA ALA A 193 4.64 -20.23 16.21
C ALA A 193 5.38 -20.38 17.55
N SER A 194 4.65 -20.67 18.63
CA SER A 194 5.23 -20.86 19.96
C SER A 194 6.18 -22.06 19.97
N ARG A 195 5.73 -23.22 19.48
CA ARG A 195 6.56 -24.44 19.40
C ARG A 195 7.81 -24.28 18.53
N LEU A 196 7.70 -23.54 17.43
CA LEU A 196 8.84 -23.24 16.56
C LEU A 196 9.88 -22.40 17.31
N LEU A 197 9.42 -21.36 18.00
CA LEU A 197 10.29 -20.46 18.74
C LEU A 197 10.89 -21.11 19.99
N GLU A 198 10.16 -22.02 20.64
CA GLU A 198 10.69 -22.88 21.71
C GLU A 198 11.85 -23.74 21.22
N ARG A 199 11.76 -24.30 20.01
CA ARG A 199 12.86 -25.08 19.40
C ARG A 199 14.08 -24.21 19.08
N ILE A 200 13.86 -22.98 18.62
CA ILE A 200 14.96 -22.06 18.25
C ILE A 200 15.66 -21.52 19.50
N THR A 201 14.90 -21.14 20.54
CA THR A 201 15.44 -20.56 21.77
C THR A 201 15.89 -21.61 22.79
N GLY A 202 15.49 -22.87 22.62
CA GLY A 202 15.78 -23.95 23.57
C GLY A 202 15.04 -23.81 24.91
N SER A 203 14.08 -22.88 25.03
CA SER A 203 13.35 -22.61 26.27
C SER A 203 11.85 -22.60 26.05
N LYS A 204 11.15 -23.52 26.74
CA LYS A 204 9.68 -23.63 26.74
C LYS A 204 8.96 -22.37 27.24
N ALA A 205 9.61 -21.58 28.10
CA ALA A 205 9.03 -20.36 28.66
C ALA A 205 9.24 -19.14 27.75
N GLN A 206 10.30 -19.12 26.93
CA GLN A 206 10.64 -17.97 26.10
C GLN A 206 9.85 -17.93 24.79
N GLY A 207 9.50 -19.08 24.22
CA GLY A 207 8.78 -19.15 22.94
C GLY A 207 7.44 -18.40 22.97
N PRO A 208 6.48 -18.76 23.85
CA PRO A 208 5.20 -18.06 23.95
C PRO A 208 5.35 -16.57 24.30
N ARG A 209 6.34 -16.23 25.13
CA ARG A 209 6.61 -14.83 25.53
C ARG A 209 7.02 -13.98 24.34
N LEU A 210 7.92 -14.47 23.49
CA LEU A 210 8.36 -13.75 22.30
C LEU A 210 7.23 -13.61 21.28
N VAL A 211 6.41 -14.64 21.06
CA VAL A 211 5.21 -14.55 20.21
C VAL A 211 4.27 -13.46 20.72
N ALA A 212 4.03 -13.40 22.02
CA ALA A 212 3.20 -12.36 22.63
C ALA A 212 3.80 -10.95 22.47
N MET A 213 5.12 -10.80 22.64
CA MET A 213 5.81 -9.52 22.39
C MET A 213 5.69 -9.09 20.93
N THR A 214 5.93 -9.99 19.97
CA THR A 214 5.79 -9.70 18.54
C THR A 214 4.35 -9.27 18.21
N ALA A 215 3.35 -9.98 18.76
CA ALA A 215 1.96 -9.60 18.57
C ALA A 215 1.63 -8.22 19.16
N ALA A 216 2.16 -7.91 20.34
CA ALA A 216 1.99 -6.60 20.98
C ALA A 216 2.66 -5.48 20.18
N THR A 217 3.88 -5.71 19.66
CA THR A 217 4.60 -4.75 18.81
C THR A 217 3.83 -4.49 17.53
N ILE A 218 3.37 -5.56 16.85
CA ILE A 218 2.54 -5.43 15.65
C ILE A 218 1.34 -4.54 15.99
N ARG A 219 0.57 -4.88 17.04
CA ARG A 219 -0.60 -4.10 17.52
C ARG A 219 -0.30 -2.65 17.81
N GLY A 220 0.81 -2.37 18.49
CA GLY A 220 1.26 -1.01 18.76
C GLY A 220 1.45 -0.20 17.48
N VAL A 221 2.11 -0.78 16.48
CA VAL A 221 2.35 -0.12 15.19
C VAL A 221 1.05 0.23 14.47
N ALA A 222 0.06 -0.68 14.39
CA ALA A 222 -1.18 -0.32 13.67
C ALA A 222 -2.05 0.69 14.41
N VAL A 223 -2.06 0.68 15.76
CA VAL A 223 -2.71 1.75 16.52
C VAL A 223 -2.04 3.10 16.16
N GLY A 224 -0.71 3.11 16.01
CA GLY A 224 0.03 4.24 15.47
C GLY A 224 -0.44 4.66 14.08
N VAL A 225 -0.51 3.74 13.11
CA VAL A 225 -0.95 4.04 11.74
C VAL A 225 -2.36 4.64 11.70
N VAL A 226 -3.31 4.08 12.46
CA VAL A 226 -4.67 4.62 12.55
C VAL A 226 -4.67 6.00 13.22
N GLY A 227 -3.87 6.21 14.26
CA GLY A 227 -3.72 7.52 14.91
C GLY A 227 -3.19 8.59 13.95
N VAL A 228 -2.16 8.25 13.17
CA VAL A 228 -1.63 9.15 12.13
C VAL A 228 -2.69 9.47 11.08
N ALA A 229 -3.46 8.48 10.61
CA ALA A 229 -4.52 8.70 9.64
C ALA A 229 -5.60 9.68 10.14
N VAL A 230 -5.97 9.61 11.42
CA VAL A 230 -6.92 10.54 12.05
C VAL A 230 -6.33 11.96 12.10
N ILE A 231 -5.09 12.11 12.56
CA ILE A 231 -4.44 13.43 12.64
C ILE A 231 -4.29 14.05 11.24
N GLN A 232 -3.80 13.27 10.28
CA GLN A 232 -3.57 13.71 8.91
C GLN A 232 -4.88 14.15 8.24
N SER A 233 -5.93 13.35 8.34
CA SER A 233 -7.25 13.71 7.77
C SER A 233 -7.85 14.93 8.45
N LEU A 234 -7.66 15.10 9.76
CA LEU A 234 -8.14 16.28 10.47
C LEU A 234 -7.39 17.54 10.03
N LEU A 235 -6.06 17.49 9.89
CA LEU A 235 -5.26 18.61 9.39
C LEU A 235 -5.67 19.01 7.97
N ILE A 236 -5.84 18.04 7.06
CA ILE A 236 -6.31 18.29 5.69
C ILE A 236 -7.74 18.84 5.70
N GLY A 237 -8.61 18.27 6.54
CA GLY A 237 -10.00 18.69 6.69
C GLY A 237 -10.13 20.12 7.16
N ILE A 238 -9.31 20.56 8.13
CA ILE A 238 -9.24 21.97 8.54
C ILE A 238 -8.98 22.88 7.33
N GLY A 239 -8.08 22.47 6.44
CA GLY A 239 -7.84 23.18 5.18
C GLY A 239 -9.10 23.27 4.32
N PHE A 240 -9.80 22.15 4.10
CA PHE A 240 -11.04 22.11 3.30
C PHE A 240 -12.16 22.98 3.88
N PHE A 241 -12.32 23.01 5.21
CA PHE A 241 -13.31 23.87 5.87
C PHE A 241 -12.91 25.34 5.83
N ALA A 242 -11.62 25.65 6.01
CA ALA A 242 -11.14 27.04 6.02
C ALA A 242 -11.29 27.74 4.67
N ILE A 243 -11.12 27.02 3.57
CA ILE A 243 -11.33 27.54 2.21
C ILE A 243 -12.81 27.54 1.78
N GLY A 244 -13.70 26.92 2.58
CA GLY A 244 -15.14 26.94 2.32
C GLY A 244 -15.63 25.93 1.27
N LEU A 245 -14.96 24.79 1.09
CA LEU A 245 -15.43 23.77 0.15
C LEU A 245 -16.82 23.22 0.55
N SER A 246 -17.78 23.25 -0.38
CA SER A 246 -19.13 22.73 -0.14
C SER A 246 -19.17 21.26 0.28
N SER A 247 -18.17 20.47 -0.12
CA SER A 247 -18.02 19.03 0.19
C SER A 247 -16.91 18.73 1.19
N ALA A 248 -16.44 19.73 1.96
CA ALA A 248 -15.30 19.60 2.88
C ALA A 248 -15.41 18.41 3.83
N GLY A 249 -16.59 18.18 4.43
CA GLY A 249 -16.80 17.05 5.35
C GLY A 249 -16.66 15.68 4.66
N VAL A 250 -17.23 15.53 3.46
CA VAL A 250 -17.14 14.29 2.69
C VAL A 250 -15.70 14.04 2.22
N LEU A 251 -15.02 15.07 1.71
CA LEU A 251 -13.63 14.95 1.27
C LEU A 251 -12.69 14.62 2.44
N THR A 252 -12.92 15.19 3.61
CA THR A 252 -12.18 14.84 4.83
C THR A 252 -12.35 13.35 5.19
N LEU A 253 -13.58 12.84 5.08
CA LEU A 253 -13.86 11.42 5.30
C LEU A 253 -13.17 10.53 4.26
N VAL A 254 -13.16 10.93 2.99
CA VAL A 254 -12.43 10.22 1.93
C VAL A 254 -10.93 10.18 2.23
N VAL A 255 -10.34 11.31 2.64
CA VAL A 255 -8.93 11.38 3.05
C VAL A 255 -8.65 10.47 4.24
N LEU A 256 -9.53 10.44 5.25
CA LEU A 256 -9.42 9.52 6.39
C LEU A 256 -9.41 8.05 5.93
N LEU A 257 -10.34 7.67 5.06
CA LEU A 257 -10.41 6.31 4.52
C LEU A 257 -9.13 5.97 3.74
N PHE A 258 -8.64 6.87 2.89
CA PHE A 258 -7.41 6.65 2.13
C PHE A 258 -6.20 6.50 3.05
N ALA A 259 -6.08 7.34 4.07
CA ALA A 259 -4.99 7.27 5.04
C ALA A 259 -5.02 5.96 5.85
N ILE A 260 -6.20 5.47 6.26
CA ILE A 260 -6.35 4.16 6.93
C ILE A 260 -5.92 3.01 6.00
N VAL A 261 -6.28 3.10 4.72
CA VAL A 261 -5.93 2.12 3.69
C VAL A 261 -4.48 2.29 3.19
N GLN A 262 -3.72 3.25 3.75
CA GLN A 262 -2.36 3.59 3.35
C GLN A 262 -2.23 4.02 1.88
N VAL A 263 -3.32 4.51 1.29
CA VAL A 263 -3.32 5.14 -0.03
C VAL A 263 -2.83 6.58 0.15
N PRO A 264 -1.93 7.08 -0.72
CA PRO A 264 -1.45 8.45 -0.63
C PRO A 264 -2.59 9.46 -0.65
N ALA A 265 -2.67 10.32 0.38
CA ALA A 265 -3.66 11.39 0.47
C ALA A 265 -3.57 12.38 -0.72
N LEU A 266 -2.39 12.48 -1.34
CA LEU A 266 -2.14 13.27 -2.55
C LEU A 266 -3.09 12.94 -3.70
N LEU A 267 -3.56 11.69 -3.82
CA LEU A 267 -4.52 11.33 -4.86
C LEU A 267 -5.85 12.07 -4.73
N VAL A 268 -6.22 12.45 -3.51
CA VAL A 268 -7.44 13.22 -3.22
C VAL A 268 -7.13 14.71 -3.17
N THR A 269 -6.04 15.10 -2.51
CA THR A 269 -5.74 16.52 -2.28
C THR A 269 -5.25 17.25 -3.52
N LEU A 270 -4.55 16.59 -4.45
CA LEU A 270 -3.98 17.24 -5.63
C LEU A 270 -5.07 17.74 -6.60
N PRO A 271 -6.11 16.96 -6.95
CA PRO A 271 -7.25 17.48 -7.70
C PRO A 271 -7.98 18.62 -6.98
N VAL A 272 -8.11 18.55 -5.65
CA VAL A 272 -8.76 19.59 -4.85
C VAL A 272 -7.94 20.89 -4.85
N ILE A 273 -6.63 20.79 -4.73
CA ILE A 273 -5.71 21.94 -4.86
C ILE A 273 -5.85 22.58 -6.25
N ALA A 274 -5.88 21.77 -7.32
CA ALA A 274 -6.05 22.28 -8.67
C ALA A 274 -7.40 23.00 -8.85
N TYR A 275 -8.48 22.44 -8.29
CA TYR A 275 -9.80 23.09 -8.29
C TYR A 275 -9.78 24.43 -7.55
N VAL A 276 -9.26 24.47 -6.32
CA VAL A 276 -9.17 25.70 -5.52
C VAL A 276 -8.33 26.77 -6.22
N LEU A 277 -7.21 26.39 -6.83
CA LEU A 277 -6.39 27.32 -7.61
C LEU A 277 -7.12 27.84 -8.85
N ALA A 278 -8.04 27.09 -9.43
CA ALA A 278 -8.80 27.51 -10.61
C ALA A 278 -9.99 28.43 -10.25
N THR A 279 -10.58 28.28 -9.06
CA THR A 279 -11.84 28.97 -8.70
C THR A 279 -11.67 30.08 -7.68
N GLU A 280 -10.68 30.01 -6.80
CA GLU A 280 -10.51 30.93 -5.67
C GLU A 280 -9.48 32.03 -5.95
N ALA A 281 -9.51 33.08 -5.12
CA ALA A 281 -8.51 34.14 -5.15
C ALA A 281 -7.10 33.61 -4.84
N THR A 282 -6.08 34.23 -5.45
CA THR A 282 -4.67 33.78 -5.42
C THR A 282 -4.13 33.57 -4.00
N THR A 283 -4.37 34.52 -3.10
CA THR A 283 -3.78 34.50 -1.76
C THR A 283 -4.36 33.35 -0.90
N PRO A 284 -5.69 33.20 -0.75
CA PRO A 284 -6.27 32.03 -0.09
C PRO A 284 -5.87 30.70 -0.73
N ALA A 285 -5.82 30.62 -2.07
CA ALA A 285 -5.51 29.39 -2.79
C ALA A 285 -4.06 28.93 -2.58
N ILE A 286 -3.10 29.86 -2.55
CA ILE A 286 -1.69 29.54 -2.26
C ILE A 286 -1.54 29.08 -0.81
N ILE A 287 -2.15 29.78 0.15
CA ILE A 287 -2.09 29.41 1.57
C ILE A 287 -2.68 28.00 1.77
N PHE A 288 -3.85 27.75 1.17
CA PHE A 288 -4.50 26.44 1.18
C PHE A 288 -3.62 25.34 0.58
N SER A 289 -2.96 25.62 -0.55
CA SER A 289 -2.09 24.65 -1.23
C SER A 289 -0.88 24.29 -0.36
N ILE A 290 -0.21 25.28 0.22
CA ILE A 290 0.93 25.07 1.12
C ILE A 290 0.49 24.27 2.35
N TRP A 291 -0.61 24.68 2.99
CA TRP A 291 -1.18 23.97 4.13
C TRP A 291 -1.48 22.52 3.80
N THR A 292 -2.19 22.26 2.70
CA THR A 292 -2.65 20.92 2.33
C THR A 292 -1.47 20.01 1.96
N VAL A 293 -0.41 20.53 1.36
CA VAL A 293 0.82 19.76 1.09
C VAL A 293 1.54 19.43 2.39
N ILE A 294 1.71 20.39 3.30
CA ILE A 294 2.36 20.14 4.61
C ILE A 294 1.54 19.15 5.45
N ALA A 295 0.23 19.34 5.52
CA ALA A 295 -0.69 18.43 6.20
C ALA A 295 -0.66 17.03 5.56
N GLY A 296 -0.61 16.97 4.23
CA GLY A 296 -0.47 15.73 3.47
C GLY A 296 0.82 14.98 3.76
N LEU A 297 1.93 15.69 3.96
CA LEU A 297 3.25 15.12 4.28
C LEU A 297 3.45 14.84 5.78
N SER A 298 2.51 15.23 6.63
CA SER A 298 2.63 15.04 8.09
C SER A 298 2.76 13.57 8.49
N ASP A 299 2.24 12.64 7.67
CA ASP A 299 2.36 11.21 7.92
C ASP A 299 3.80 10.72 7.84
N ASN A 300 4.65 11.33 7.00
CA ASN A 300 6.09 11.01 6.95
C ASN A 300 6.84 11.41 8.23
N PHE A 301 6.34 12.41 8.96
CA PHE A 301 6.95 12.86 10.21
C PHE A 301 6.36 12.14 11.43
N LEU A 302 5.08 11.77 11.36
CA LEU A 302 4.33 11.15 12.46
C LEU A 302 4.44 9.62 12.48
N LYS A 303 4.79 8.98 11.35
CA LYS A 303 5.09 7.54 11.33
C LYS A 303 6.42 7.29 12.08
N PRO A 304 6.44 6.36 13.05
CA PRO A 304 7.66 5.98 13.78
C PRO A 304 8.65 5.21 12.89
#